data_AF-A0A7W2YNZ4-F1
#
_entry.id   AF-A0A7W2YNZ4-F1
#
_cell.length_a   1.000
_cell.length_b   1.000
_cell.length_c   1.000
_cell.angle_alpha   90.00
_cell.angle_beta   90.00
_cell.angle_gamma   90.00
#
_symmetry.space_group_name_H-M   'P 1'
#
loop_
_entity.id
_entity.type
_entity.pdbx_description
1 polymer ?
#
loop_
_entity_poly.entity_id
_entity_poly.type
_entity_poly.pdbx_seq_one_letter_code
_entity_poly.pdbx_strand_id
1 'polypeptide(L)'
;MLITPDELSQIKRDLERIVETSLKNLSYLVDREYFNHENHVISKSFVSAFYEFCNAEEYSDNPMQVTIDRIVSRIQHTSSAEFETAGLYGNQLKTKIELVTFNWGRFTIDNIISPKRWLECLKSLMLSIFSIYGGDEAHKELLDMGINIITDQLPVNTL
;
A
#
# COMPACT_ATOMS: atom_id res chain seq x y z
N MET A 1 25.78 -2.00 -7.87
CA MET A 1 25.81 -0.89 -8.84
C MET A 1 25.22 0.29 -8.10
N LEU A 2 25.89 1.45 -8.10
CA LEU A 2 25.39 2.63 -7.40
C LEU A 2 24.19 3.20 -8.16
N ILE A 3 23.13 3.61 -7.45
CA ILE A 3 21.99 4.30 -8.07
C ILE A 3 22.46 5.66 -8.61
N THR A 4 22.21 5.93 -9.89
CA THR A 4 22.46 7.26 -10.45
C THR A 4 21.37 8.26 -9.99
N PRO A 5 21.64 9.58 -10.00
CA PRO A 5 20.63 10.57 -9.62
C PRO A 5 19.34 10.49 -10.45
N ASP A 6 19.45 10.28 -11.77
CA ASP A 6 18.29 10.17 -12.66
C ASP A 6 17.46 8.90 -12.38
N GLU A 7 18.13 7.78 -12.14
CA GLU A 7 17.47 6.53 -11.72
C GLU A 7 16.75 6.72 -10.38
N LEU A 8 17.40 7.37 -9.40
CA LEU A 8 16.80 7.66 -8.11
C LEU A 8 15.56 8.54 -8.25
N SER A 9 15.62 9.60 -9.07
CA SER A 9 14.49 10.45 -9.36
C SER A 9 13.33 9.70 -10.03
N GLN A 10 13.63 8.76 -10.94
CA GLN A 10 12.60 7.93 -11.57
C GLN A 10 11.95 6.97 -10.57
N ILE A 11 12.76 6.27 -9.76
CA ILE A 11 12.29 5.36 -8.71
C ILE A 11 11.35 6.08 -7.75
N LYS A 12 11.72 7.29 -7.29
CA LYS A 12 10.89 8.10 -6.40
C LYS A 12 9.52 8.41 -7.00
N ARG A 13 9.48 8.83 -8.27
CA ARG A 13 8.22 9.12 -8.99
C ARG A 13 7.34 7.88 -9.16
N ASP A 14 7.94 6.75 -9.50
CA ASP A 14 7.18 5.51 -9.69
C ASP A 14 6.58 5.02 -8.36
N LEU A 15 7.36 5.08 -7.28
CA LEU A 15 6.90 4.71 -5.94
C LEU A 15 5.81 5.64 -5.42
N GLU A 16 5.95 6.96 -5.60
CA GLU A 16 4.93 7.94 -5.26
C GLU A 16 3.60 7.60 -5.93
N ARG A 17 3.61 7.41 -7.25
CA ARG A 17 2.41 7.06 -8.01
C ARG A 17 1.78 5.76 -7.51
N ILE A 18 2.60 4.76 -7.20
CA ILE A 18 2.11 3.47 -6.71
C ILE A 18 1.52 3.62 -5.31
N VAL A 19 2.16 4.33 -4.39
CA VAL A 19 1.65 4.59 -3.04
C VAL A 19 0.31 5.30 -3.12
N GLU A 20 0.23 6.41 -3.85
CA GLU A 20 -1.00 7.19 -3.99
C GLU A 20 -2.15 6.34 -4.54
N THR A 21 -1.91 5.63 -5.64
CA THR A 21 -2.94 4.83 -6.30
C THR A 21 -3.35 3.65 -5.42
N SER A 22 -2.39 2.96 -4.81
CA SER A 22 -2.64 1.77 -4.00
C SER A 22 -3.43 2.10 -2.75
N LEU A 23 -3.02 3.13 -2.03
CA LEU A 23 -3.63 3.50 -0.75
C LEU A 23 -5.00 4.14 -0.95
N LYS A 24 -5.21 4.89 -2.04
CA LYS A 24 -6.57 5.32 -2.44
C LYS A 24 -7.46 4.12 -2.72
N ASN A 25 -7.00 3.14 -3.49
CA ASN A 25 -7.75 1.91 -3.75
C ASN A 25 -8.03 1.10 -2.47
N LEU A 26 -7.06 1.03 -1.55
CA LEU A 26 -7.25 0.40 -0.24
C LEU A 26 -8.34 1.11 0.57
N SER A 27 -8.31 2.45 0.61
CA SER A 27 -9.35 3.26 1.27
C SER A 27 -10.72 3.00 0.66
N TYR A 28 -10.82 2.87 -0.67
CA TYR A 28 -12.08 2.50 -1.33
C TYR A 28 -12.56 1.10 -0.97
N LEU A 29 -11.67 0.13 -0.79
CA LEU A 29 -12.06 -1.22 -0.35
C LEU A 29 -12.62 -1.19 1.07
N VAL A 30 -12.00 -0.44 1.98
CA VAL A 30 -12.50 -0.27 3.36
C VAL A 30 -13.90 0.39 3.39
N ASP A 31 -14.19 1.25 2.42
CA ASP A 31 -15.43 2.05 2.34
C ASP A 31 -16.58 1.38 1.55
N ARG A 32 -16.35 0.32 0.76
CA ARG A 32 -17.33 -0.22 -0.23
C ARG A 32 -17.86 -1.65 0.00
N GLU A 33 -18.94 -1.93 -0.73
CA GLU A 33 -19.71 -3.18 -0.96
C GLU A 33 -18.92 -4.42 -1.49
N TYR A 34 -17.58 -4.41 -1.51
CA TYR A 34 -16.80 -5.57 -1.99
C TYR A 34 -16.77 -6.75 -1.01
N PHE A 35 -17.24 -6.53 0.21
CA PHE A 35 -17.40 -7.57 1.21
C PHE A 35 -18.77 -8.21 1.04
N ASN A 36 -18.78 -9.54 0.93
CA ASN A 36 -20.01 -10.31 0.80
C ASN A 36 -20.93 -10.00 2.00
N HIS A 37 -22.00 -9.25 1.74
CA HIS A 37 -22.88 -8.64 2.75
C HIS A 37 -23.67 -9.63 3.61
N GLU A 38 -23.57 -10.92 3.34
CA GLU A 38 -24.19 -11.94 4.19
C GLU A 38 -23.46 -12.12 5.54
N ASN A 39 -22.19 -11.68 5.67
CA ASN A 39 -21.41 -11.74 6.92
C ASN A 39 -20.76 -10.38 7.27
N HIS A 40 -21.59 -9.34 7.45
CA HIS A 40 -21.18 -7.99 7.86
C HIS A 40 -20.34 -7.97 9.16
N VAL A 41 -19.04 -8.21 9.10
CA VAL A 41 -18.13 -7.85 10.18
C VAL A 41 -16.75 -7.49 9.61
N ILE A 42 -16.69 -6.37 8.89
CA ILE A 42 -15.56 -5.48 9.20
C ILE A 42 -15.84 -5.01 10.63
N SER A 43 -15.14 -5.63 11.59
CA SER A 43 -15.34 -5.34 13.00
C SER A 43 -15.06 -3.86 13.27
N LYS A 44 -15.73 -3.27 14.28
CA LYS A 44 -15.37 -1.90 14.75
C LYS A 44 -13.87 -1.77 15.00
N SER A 45 -13.23 -2.83 15.50
CA SER A 45 -11.78 -2.92 15.69
C SER A 45 -10.97 -2.74 14.40
N PHE A 46 -11.45 -3.21 13.25
CA PHE A 46 -10.77 -2.97 11.97
C PHE A 46 -10.90 -1.51 11.54
N VAL A 47 -12.08 -0.90 11.70
CA VAL A 47 -12.28 0.52 11.39
C VAL A 47 -11.35 1.37 12.26
N SER A 48 -11.32 1.12 13.58
CA SER A 48 -10.39 1.80 14.49
C SER A 48 -8.93 1.61 14.09
N ALA A 49 -8.51 0.38 13.76
CA ALA A 49 -7.15 0.09 13.30
C ALA A 49 -6.78 0.80 11.99
N PHE A 50 -7.73 0.97 11.07
CA PHE A 50 -7.53 1.73 9.84
C PHE A 50 -7.28 3.22 10.13
N TYR A 51 -8.08 3.82 11.03
CA TYR A 51 -7.88 5.22 11.43
C TYR A 51 -6.59 5.41 12.24
N GLU A 52 -6.22 4.42 13.08
CA GLU A 52 -4.96 4.39 13.80
C GLU A 52 -3.76 4.31 12.83
N PHE A 53 -3.83 3.45 11.82
CA PHE A 53 -2.86 3.41 10.73
C PHE A 53 -2.76 4.75 9.97
N CYS A 54 -3.90 5.42 9.80
CA CYS A 54 -3.95 6.76 9.21
C CYS A 54 -3.41 7.85 10.15
N ASN A 55 -3.20 7.53 11.43
CA ASN A 55 -2.98 8.48 12.52
C ASN A 55 -3.99 9.64 12.42
N ALA A 56 -5.27 9.28 12.38
CA ALA A 56 -6.39 10.17 12.15
C ALA A 56 -7.54 9.83 13.12
N GLU A 57 -8.39 10.82 13.42
CA GLU A 57 -9.59 10.59 14.22
C GLU A 57 -10.59 9.74 13.44
N GLU A 58 -11.34 8.87 14.14
CA GLU A 58 -12.40 8.10 13.51
C GLU A 58 -13.41 9.02 12.83
N TYR A 59 -13.82 8.67 11.62
CA TYR A 59 -14.73 9.43 10.76
C TYR A 59 -14.21 10.79 10.29
N SER A 60 -12.90 11.06 10.42
CA SER A 60 -12.27 12.20 9.76
C SER A 60 -12.37 12.11 8.24
N ASP A 61 -12.43 13.26 7.57
CA ASP A 61 -12.46 13.31 6.12
C ASP A 61 -11.10 12.91 5.53
N ASN A 62 -11.11 11.98 4.56
CA ASN A 62 -9.93 11.53 3.81
C ASN A 62 -8.74 11.10 4.68
N PRO A 63 -8.92 10.20 5.67
CA PRO A 63 -7.88 9.84 6.65
C PRO A 63 -6.62 9.28 5.97
N MET A 64 -6.80 8.56 4.86
CA MET A 64 -5.72 7.96 4.08
C MET A 64 -4.84 9.00 3.35
N GLN A 65 -5.38 10.16 2.99
CA GLN A 65 -4.63 11.16 2.22
C GLN A 65 -3.45 11.70 3.03
N VAL A 66 -3.63 11.89 4.34
CA VAL A 66 -2.55 12.33 5.23
C VAL A 66 -1.42 11.30 5.30
N THR A 67 -1.75 10.00 5.33
CA THR A 67 -0.74 8.93 5.30
C THR A 67 -0.01 8.88 3.97
N ILE A 68 -0.73 9.04 2.86
CA ILE A 68 -0.13 9.14 1.52
C ILE A 68 0.89 10.28 1.50
N ASP A 69 0.50 11.49 1.91
CA ASP A 69 1.36 12.67 1.86
C ASP A 69 2.64 12.49 2.70
N ARG A 70 2.53 11.86 3.88
CA ARG A 70 3.68 11.55 4.74
C ARG A 70 4.63 10.56 4.08
N ILE A 71 4.11 9.48 3.50
CA ILE A 71 4.93 8.44 2.84
C ILE A 71 5.62 9.01 1.61
N VAL A 72 4.88 9.74 0.76
CA VAL A 72 5.40 10.40 -0.44
C VAL A 72 6.50 11.41 -0.07
N SER A 73 6.24 12.26 0.93
CA SER A 73 7.24 13.20 1.43
C SER A 73 8.52 12.48 1.86
N ARG A 74 8.40 11.36 2.58
CA ARG A 74 9.58 10.60 3.02
C ARG A 74 10.35 10.00 1.85
N ILE A 75 9.67 9.37 0.88
CA ILE A 75 10.28 8.87 -0.38
C ILE A 75 11.10 9.98 -1.06
N GLN A 76 10.56 11.20 -1.16
CA GLN A 76 11.23 12.32 -1.81
C GLN A 76 12.52 12.75 -1.10
N HIS A 77 12.56 12.68 0.22
CA HIS A 77 13.70 13.11 1.04
C HIS A 77 14.69 11.98 1.40
N THR A 78 14.37 10.71 1.10
CA THR A 78 15.25 9.57 1.34
C THR A 78 16.48 9.55 0.40
N SER A 79 17.63 9.18 0.95
CA SER A 79 18.91 9.11 0.23
C SER A 79 19.09 7.81 -0.56
N SER A 80 19.97 7.82 -1.57
CA SER A 80 20.30 6.62 -2.36
C SER A 80 20.70 5.41 -1.51
N ALA A 81 21.50 5.63 -0.46
CA ALA A 81 21.96 4.55 0.42
C ALA A 81 20.83 3.90 1.21
N GLU A 82 19.84 4.69 1.65
CA GLU A 82 18.63 4.17 2.30
C GLU A 82 17.77 3.35 1.31
N PHE A 83 17.64 3.77 0.05
CA PHE A 83 16.96 3.00 -1.00
C PHE A 83 17.62 1.64 -1.27
N GLU A 84 18.96 1.62 -1.36
CA GLU A 84 19.72 0.39 -1.55
C GLU A 84 19.52 -0.57 -0.36
N THR A 85 19.62 -0.06 0.87
CA THR A 85 19.48 -0.85 2.10
C THR A 85 18.08 -1.47 2.21
N ALA A 86 17.05 -0.74 1.79
CA ALA A 86 15.67 -1.20 1.80
C ALA A 86 15.30 -2.20 0.68
N GLY A 87 16.23 -2.51 -0.22
CA GLY A 87 15.94 -3.33 -1.40
C GLY A 87 14.92 -2.66 -2.34
N LEU A 88 14.93 -1.33 -2.38
CA LEU A 88 14.13 -0.48 -3.26
C LEU A 88 14.99 0.02 -4.45
N TYR A 89 15.80 -0.88 -5.01
CA TYR A 89 16.64 -0.63 -6.17
C TYR A 89 16.80 -1.89 -7.04
N GLY A 90 17.14 -1.69 -8.31
CA GLY A 90 17.45 -2.75 -9.26
C GLY A 90 16.29 -3.71 -9.54
N ASN A 91 16.62 -4.96 -9.86
CA ASN A 91 15.64 -5.98 -10.27
C ASN A 91 14.60 -6.26 -9.17
N GLN A 92 14.95 -6.17 -7.89
CA GLN A 92 14.02 -6.44 -6.80
C GLN A 92 12.89 -5.41 -6.76
N LEU A 93 13.21 -4.11 -6.89
CA LEU A 93 12.21 -3.05 -6.99
C LEU A 93 11.36 -3.22 -8.24
N LYS A 94 12.00 -3.45 -9.39
CA LYS A 94 11.31 -3.65 -10.66
C LYS A 94 10.26 -4.76 -10.55
N THR A 95 10.64 -5.92 -10.01
CA THR A 95 9.71 -7.04 -9.78
C THR A 95 8.56 -6.65 -8.84
N LYS A 96 8.83 -5.94 -7.73
CA LYS A 96 7.75 -5.50 -6.82
C LYS A 96 6.76 -4.55 -7.51
N ILE A 97 7.28 -3.59 -8.26
CA ILE A 97 6.46 -2.65 -9.04
C ILE A 97 5.64 -3.40 -10.09
N GLU A 98 6.25 -4.31 -10.85
CA GLU A 98 5.56 -5.10 -11.87
C GLU A 98 4.48 -5.99 -11.25
N LEU A 99 4.73 -6.61 -10.10
CA LEU A 99 3.72 -7.43 -9.41
C LEU A 99 2.50 -6.61 -8.94
N VAL A 100 2.71 -5.41 -8.42
CA VAL A 100 1.62 -4.52 -8.00
C VAL A 100 0.84 -4.01 -9.22
N THR A 101 1.57 -3.56 -10.25
CA THR A 101 0.98 -2.93 -11.45
C THR A 101 0.41 -3.93 -12.46
N PHE A 102 0.90 -5.17 -12.51
CA PHE A 102 0.37 -6.23 -13.38
C PHE A 102 -1.06 -6.60 -12.97
N ASN A 103 -1.32 -6.63 -11.67
CA ASN A 103 -2.67 -6.87 -11.16
C ASN A 103 -3.58 -5.64 -11.35
N TRP A 104 -3.05 -4.47 -11.71
CA TRP A 104 -3.80 -3.27 -12.09
C TRP A 104 -3.99 -3.23 -13.61
N GLY A 105 -5.12 -3.71 -14.13
CA GLY A 105 -5.50 -3.31 -15.48
C GLY A 105 -5.67 -1.78 -15.51
N ARG A 106 -4.70 -1.00 -16.02
CA ARG A 106 -4.83 0.46 -16.24
C ARG A 106 -5.60 1.23 -15.14
N PHE A 107 -4.99 1.40 -13.96
CA PHE A 107 -5.26 2.44 -12.95
C PHE A 107 -6.68 2.62 -12.36
N THR A 108 -7.60 1.68 -12.48
CA THR A 108 -8.88 1.72 -11.72
C THR A 108 -9.09 0.44 -10.92
N ILE A 109 -9.76 0.56 -9.76
CA ILE A 109 -10.05 -0.58 -8.88
C ILE A 109 -10.85 -1.68 -9.59
N ASP A 110 -11.73 -1.29 -10.51
CA ASP A 110 -12.59 -2.18 -11.32
C ASP A 110 -11.81 -3.07 -12.30
N ASN A 111 -10.54 -2.75 -12.53
CA ASN A 111 -9.66 -3.50 -13.42
C ASN A 111 -8.62 -4.33 -12.65
N ILE A 112 -8.75 -4.46 -11.33
CA ILE A 112 -7.86 -5.32 -10.55
C ILE A 112 -8.22 -6.78 -10.81
N ILE A 113 -7.35 -7.49 -11.54
CA ILE A 113 -7.60 -8.87 -12.01
C ILE A 113 -7.75 -9.84 -10.82
N SER A 114 -7.01 -9.60 -9.74
CA SER A 114 -7.08 -10.37 -8.51
C SER A 114 -6.82 -9.47 -7.30
N PRO A 115 -7.86 -8.95 -6.64
CA PRO A 115 -7.72 -8.06 -5.49
C PRO A 115 -6.90 -8.67 -4.35
N LYS A 116 -7.08 -9.96 -4.08
CA LYS A 116 -6.28 -10.72 -3.10
C LYS A 116 -4.79 -10.71 -3.43
N ARG A 117 -4.42 -11.10 -4.66
CA ARG A 117 -3.02 -11.14 -5.08
C ARG A 117 -2.41 -9.74 -5.14
N TRP A 118 -3.18 -8.75 -5.55
CA TRP A 118 -2.75 -7.35 -5.54
C TRP A 118 -2.41 -6.89 -4.11
N LEU A 119 -3.28 -7.15 -3.13
CA LEU A 119 -3.06 -6.79 -1.73
C LEU A 119 -1.79 -7.43 -1.15
N GLU A 120 -1.53 -8.71 -1.44
CA GLU A 120 -0.30 -9.40 -1.02
C GLU A 120 0.96 -8.76 -1.65
N CYS A 121 0.90 -8.41 -2.94
CA CYS A 121 2.00 -7.72 -3.62
C CYS A 121 2.21 -6.31 -3.04
N LEU A 122 1.12 -5.59 -2.76
CA LEU A 122 1.15 -4.27 -2.16
C LEU A 122 1.78 -4.32 -0.77
N LYS A 123 1.38 -5.29 0.07
CA LYS A 123 1.96 -5.53 1.40
C LYS A 123 3.48 -5.67 1.32
N SER A 124 3.98 -6.50 0.41
CA SER A 124 5.44 -6.70 0.23
C SER A 124 6.17 -5.41 -0.14
N LEU A 125 5.59 -4.60 -1.03
CA LEU A 125 6.16 -3.31 -1.43
C LEU A 125 6.10 -2.30 -0.28
N MET A 126 4.96 -2.17 0.39
CA MET A 126 4.76 -1.23 1.49
C MET A 126 5.65 -1.53 2.69
N LEU A 127 5.89 -2.80 3.04
CA LEU A 127 6.86 -3.16 4.09
C LEU A 127 8.28 -2.69 3.74
N SER A 128 8.64 -2.72 2.45
CA SER A 128 9.94 -2.22 1.99
C SER A 128 9.98 -0.69 2.04
N ILE A 129 8.88 -0.01 1.68
CA ILE A 129 8.74 1.45 1.83
C ILE A 129 8.79 1.84 3.32
N PHE A 130 8.20 1.05 4.22
CA PHE A 130 8.25 1.34 5.65
C PHE A 130 9.63 1.23 6.26
N SER A 131 10.51 0.42 5.68
CA SER A 131 11.91 0.36 6.11
C SER A 131 12.67 1.67 5.90
N ILE A 132 12.30 2.47 4.88
CA ILE A 132 12.84 3.84 4.67
C ILE A 132 11.98 4.93 5.34
N TYR A 133 10.70 4.63 5.60
CA TYR A 133 9.80 5.51 6.32
C TYR A 133 10.27 5.75 7.77
N GLY A 134 10.90 4.75 8.37
CA GLY A 134 11.21 4.77 9.81
C GLY A 134 9.97 4.59 10.67
N GLY A 135 8.91 3.98 10.11
CA GLY A 135 7.72 3.61 10.87
C GLY A 135 8.08 2.65 11.98
N ASP A 136 7.49 2.85 13.16
CA ASP A 136 7.58 1.86 14.23
C ASP A 136 6.97 0.52 13.76
N GLU A 137 7.34 -0.56 14.45
CA GLU A 137 6.80 -1.88 14.15
C GLU A 137 5.26 -1.90 14.23
N ALA A 138 4.66 -1.02 15.06
CA ALA A 138 3.22 -0.89 15.16
C ALA A 138 2.55 -0.46 13.84
N HIS A 139 3.09 0.52 13.10
CA HIS A 139 2.52 0.90 11.79
C HIS A 139 2.61 -0.22 10.75
N LYS A 140 3.68 -1.02 10.80
CA LYS A 140 3.82 -2.20 9.92
C LYS A 140 2.80 -3.28 10.28
N GLU A 141 2.64 -3.55 11.56
CA GLU A 141 1.65 -4.50 12.09
C GLU A 141 0.22 -4.07 11.75
N LEU A 142 -0.11 -2.78 11.85
CA LEU A 142 -1.43 -2.26 11.51
C LEU A 142 -1.73 -2.39 10.01
N LEU A 143 -0.76 -2.11 9.11
CA LEU A 143 -0.94 -2.36 7.68
C LEU A 143 -1.07 -3.86 7.38
N ASP A 144 -0.22 -4.68 7.99
CA ASP A 144 -0.23 -6.14 7.82
C ASP A 144 -1.57 -6.72 8.22
N MET A 145 -2.05 -6.38 9.42
CA MET A 145 -3.35 -6.76 9.95
C MET A 145 -4.48 -6.29 9.03
N GLY A 146 -4.45 -5.03 8.60
CA GLY A 146 -5.45 -4.46 7.69
C GLY A 146 -5.53 -5.22 6.36
N ILE A 147 -4.38 -5.48 5.74
CA ILE A 147 -4.31 -6.21 4.48
C ILE A 147 -4.78 -7.66 4.66
N ASN A 148 -4.37 -8.35 5.73
CA ASN A 148 -4.78 -9.74 5.96
C ASN A 148 -6.29 -9.85 6.17
N ILE A 149 -6.89 -8.95 6.96
CA ILE A 149 -8.35 -8.94 7.19
C ILE A 149 -9.11 -8.72 5.88
N ILE A 150 -8.69 -7.75 5.04
CA ILE A 150 -9.34 -7.55 3.73
C ILE A 150 -9.15 -8.78 2.85
N THR A 151 -7.94 -9.34 2.81
CA THR A 151 -7.59 -10.49 1.98
C THR A 151 -8.38 -11.75 2.33
N ASP A 152 -8.70 -11.95 3.60
CA ASP A 152 -9.48 -13.08 4.09
C ASP A 152 -10.98 -12.95 3.78
N GLN A 153 -11.47 -11.73 3.60
CA GLN A 153 -12.89 -11.46 3.32
C GLN A 153 -13.19 -11.28 1.83
N LEU A 154 -12.17 -11.13 0.98
CA LEU A 154 -12.35 -11.10 -0.46
C LEU A 154 -12.79 -12.48 -0.97
N PRO A 155 -13.76 -12.54 -1.90
CA PRO A 155 -14.16 -13.82 -2.49
C PRO A 155 -12.95 -14.48 -3.14
N VAL A 156 -12.78 -15.78 -2.91
CA VAL A 156 -11.82 -16.57 -3.69
C VAL A 156 -12.29 -16.46 -5.13
N ASN A 157 -11.46 -15.84 -6.00
CA ASN A 157 -11.75 -15.66 -7.41
C ASN A 157 -12.49 -16.90 -7.96
N THR A 158 -13.78 -16.77 -8.25
CA THR A 158 -14.49 -17.75 -9.07
C THR A 158 -13.99 -17.55 -10.49
N LEU A 159 -12.98 -18.36 -10.86
CA LEU A 159 -12.54 -18.55 -12.23
C LEU A 159 -13.70 -19.01 -13.11
#